data_AF-D8QCV2-F1
#
_entry.id   AF-D8QCV2-F1
#
_cell.length_a   1.000
_cell.length_b   1.000
_cell.length_c   1.000
_cell.angle_alpha   90.00
_cell.angle_beta   90.00
_cell.angle_gamma   90.00
#
_symmetry.space_group_name_H-M   'P 1'
#
loop_
_entity.id
_entity.type
_entity.pdbx_description
1 polymer ?
#
loop_
_entity_poly.entity_id
_entity_poly.type
_entity_poly.pdbx_seq_one_letter_code
_entity_poly.pdbx_strand_id
1 'polypeptide(L)'
;MRATAVRSLEVIKKSVLENGVRVVPRIQPLTRATREPTVLELLQERRKAAGAQWPANIRLEPAVPKTALVDVERHARRKLKLLTRER
;
A
#
# COMPACT_ATOMS: atom_id res chain seq x y z
N MET A 1 -35.47 29.11 27.66
CA MET A 1 -34.24 28.27 27.74
C MET A 1 -34.61 26.94 28.37
N ARG A 2 -34.45 25.82 27.66
CA ARG A 2 -34.78 24.48 28.21
C ARG A 2 -33.63 24.03 29.12
N ALA A 3 -33.90 23.79 30.40
CA ALA A 3 -32.91 23.24 31.31
C ALA A 3 -32.59 21.79 30.92
N THR A 4 -31.34 21.53 30.56
CA THR A 4 -30.84 20.19 30.22
C THR A 4 -30.69 19.36 31.49
N ALA A 5 -31.15 18.11 31.48
CA ALA A 5 -31.03 17.20 32.62
C ALA A 5 -29.57 17.08 33.10
N VAL A 6 -29.38 17.15 34.42
CA VAL A 6 -28.08 16.98 35.08
C VAL A 6 -27.55 15.60 34.72
N ARG A 7 -26.52 15.53 33.88
CA ARG A 7 -25.84 14.27 33.56
C ARG A 7 -25.05 13.86 34.80
N SER A 8 -25.40 12.72 35.40
CA SER A 8 -24.60 12.11 36.46
C SER A 8 -23.24 11.70 35.88
N LEU A 9 -22.16 12.26 36.44
CA LEU A 9 -20.79 11.87 36.11
C LEU A 9 -20.33 10.84 37.15
N GLU A 10 -20.09 9.61 36.71
CA GLU A 10 -19.54 8.57 37.56
C GLU A 10 -18.01 8.57 37.45
N VAL A 11 -17.33 8.89 38.55
CA VAL A 11 -15.86 8.92 38.60
C VAL A 11 -15.35 7.52 38.94
N ILE A 12 -14.89 6.79 37.93
CA ILE A 12 -14.34 5.44 38.08
C ILE A 12 -12.83 5.52 38.37
N LYS A 13 -12.36 4.73 39.34
CA LYS A 13 -10.93 4.65 39.67
C LYS A 13 -10.17 4.00 38.51
N LYS A 14 -9.02 4.59 38.15
CA LYS A 14 -8.13 4.11 37.07
C LYS A 14 -7.70 2.64 37.22
N SER A 15 -7.71 2.10 38.44
CA SER A 15 -7.39 0.70 38.73
C SER A 15 -8.41 -0.32 38.22
N VAL A 16 -9.64 0.11 37.93
CA VAL A 16 -10.73 -0.74 37.40
C VAL A 16 -10.66 -0.83 35.87
N LEU A 17 -9.94 0.08 35.22
CA LEU A 17 -9.69 0.03 33.80
C LEU A 17 -8.58 -0.99 33.54
N GLU A 18 -8.87 -2.03 32.75
CA GLU A 18 -7.86 -2.96 32.29
C GLU A 18 -6.79 -2.17 31.53
N ASN A 19 -5.56 -2.13 32.07
CA ASN A 19 -4.40 -1.51 31.45
C ASN A 19 -3.86 -2.39 30.30
N GLY A 20 -4.74 -2.84 29.41
CA GLY A 20 -4.38 -3.53 28.19
C GLY A 20 -3.84 -2.54 27.17
N VAL A 21 -2.67 -1.94 27.43
CA VAL A 21 -1.93 -1.28 26.37
C VAL A 21 -1.53 -2.39 25.39
N ARG A 22 -2.29 -2.52 24.30
CA ARG A 22 -1.84 -3.29 23.14
C ARG A 22 -0.59 -2.58 22.63
N VAL A 23 0.57 -3.02 23.10
CA VAL A 23 1.85 -2.64 22.54
C VAL A 23 1.89 -3.25 21.14
N VAL A 24 1.41 -2.51 20.15
CA VAL A 24 1.55 -2.90 18.75
C VAL A 24 3.03 -2.74 18.42
N PRO A 25 3.74 -3.81 18.03
CA PRO A 25 5.13 -3.69 17.67
C PRO A 25 5.25 -2.69 16.52
N ARG A 26 6.25 -1.80 16.62
CA ARG A 26 6.55 -0.85 15.55
C ARG A 26 6.86 -1.66 14.30
N ILE A 27 6.03 -1.52 13.26
CA ILE A 27 6.27 -2.12 11.95
C ILE A 27 7.67 -1.66 11.53
N GLN A 28 8.61 -2.60 11.40
CA GLN A 28 9.95 -2.28 10.94
C GLN A 28 9.82 -1.61 9.56
N PRO A 29 10.46 -0.45 9.33
CA PRO A 29 10.46 0.14 8.00
C PRO A 29 11.08 -0.88 7.04
N LEU A 30 10.38 -1.17 5.95
CA LEU A 30 10.91 -2.03 4.89
C LEU A 30 12.20 -1.38 4.38
N THR A 31 13.35 -1.85 4.84
CA THR A 31 14.65 -1.36 4.37
C THR A 31 14.84 -1.90 2.95
N ARG A 32 15.50 -1.13 2.07
CA ARG A 32 15.69 -1.51 0.65
C ARG A 32 16.32 -2.90 0.47
N ALA A 33 17.00 -3.43 1.49
CA ALA A 33 17.59 -4.77 1.51
C ALA A 33 16.55 -5.90 1.41
N THR A 34 15.29 -5.67 1.77
CA THR A 34 14.21 -6.67 1.71
C THR A 34 13.31 -6.50 0.48
N ARG A 35 13.67 -5.62 -0.46
CA ARG A 35 12.85 -5.42 -1.66
C ARG A 35 13.08 -6.59 -2.61
N GLU A 36 12.11 -7.48 -2.70
CA GLU A 36 12.06 -8.50 -3.75
C GLU A 36 12.05 -7.83 -5.13
N PRO A 37 12.82 -8.37 -6.10
CA PRO A 37 12.84 -7.84 -7.45
C PRO A 37 11.46 -8.01 -8.10
N THR A 38 11.03 -6.97 -8.81
CA THR A 38 9.78 -6.99 -9.56
C THR A 38 9.87 -7.94 -10.76
N VAL A 39 8.72 -8.47 -11.20
CA VAL A 39 8.69 -9.35 -12.39
C VAL A 39 9.22 -8.61 -13.61
N LEU A 40 8.92 -7.32 -13.70
CA LEU A 40 9.38 -6.49 -14.80
C LEU A 40 10.90 -6.27 -14.78
N GLU A 41 11.50 -6.05 -13.61
CA GLU A 41 12.96 -6.00 -13.43
C GLU A 41 13.60 -7.33 -13.86
N LEU A 42 13.05 -8.48 -13.42
CA LEU A 42 13.56 -9.79 -13.80
C LEU A 42 13.48 -10.04 -15.32
N LEU A 43 12.39 -9.64 -15.97
CA LEU A 43 12.24 -9.77 -17.41
C LEU A 43 13.18 -8.84 -18.18
N GLN A 44 13.44 -7.64 -17.66
CA GLN A 44 14.43 -6.73 -18.25
C GLN A 44 15.84 -7.31 -18.15
N GLU A 45 16.21 -7.92 -17.03
CA GLU A 45 17.49 -8.61 -16.88
C GLU A 45 17.62 -9.78 -17.87
N ARG A 46 16.57 -10.62 -17.99
CA ARG A 46 16.54 -11.72 -18.95
C ARG A 46 16.64 -11.24 -20.39
N ARG A 47 15.98 -10.13 -20.73
CA ARG A 47 16.08 -9.52 -22.07
C ARG A 47 17.50 -9.05 -22.37
N LYS A 48 18.14 -8.39 -21.40
CA LYS A 48 19.54 -7.96 -21.52
C LYS A 48 20.47 -9.17 -21.69
N ALA A 49 20.25 -10.25 -20.96
CA ALA A 49 21.04 -11.46 -21.05
C ALA A 49 20.84 -12.22 -22.38
N ALA A 50 19.60 -12.28 -22.89
CA ALA A 50 19.28 -12.99 -24.12
C ALA A 50 19.71 -12.25 -25.40
N GLY A 51 19.80 -10.91 -25.37
CA GLY A 51 20.22 -10.10 -26.50
C GLY A 51 19.41 -10.41 -27.78
N ALA A 52 20.08 -10.94 -28.81
CA ALA A 52 19.47 -11.29 -30.09
C ALA A 52 18.52 -12.50 -30.04
N GLN A 53 18.58 -13.32 -28.99
CA GLN A 53 17.69 -14.48 -28.82
C GLN A 53 16.38 -14.12 -28.09
N TRP A 54 16.17 -12.86 -27.73
CA TRP A 54 14.95 -12.46 -27.05
C TRP A 54 13.72 -12.66 -27.97
N PRO A 55 12.62 -13.26 -27.47
CA PRO A 55 11.44 -13.51 -28.27
C PRO A 55 10.82 -12.21 -28.80
N ALA A 56 10.66 -12.10 -30.12
CA ALA A 56 10.08 -10.92 -30.76
C ALA A 56 8.61 -10.67 -30.40
N ASN A 57 7.90 -11.70 -29.93
CA ASN A 57 6.51 -11.62 -29.50
C ASN A 57 6.34 -11.05 -28.08
N ILE A 58 7.43 -10.87 -27.30
CA ILE A 58 7.35 -10.35 -25.94
C ILE A 58 7.87 -8.91 -25.89
N ARG A 59 6.94 -7.97 -25.76
CA ARG A 59 7.23 -6.55 -25.54
C ARG A 59 7.09 -6.22 -24.05
N LEU A 60 8.14 -5.64 -23.47
CA LEU A 60 8.12 -5.11 -22.10
C LEU A 60 7.77 -3.63 -22.13
N GLU A 61 6.62 -3.27 -21.58
CA GLU A 61 6.21 -1.87 -21.41
C GLU A 61 6.90 -1.23 -20.20
N PRO A 62 7.08 0.09 -20.18
CA PRO A 62 7.54 0.79 -18.99
C PRO A 62 6.50 0.76 -17.87
N ALA A 63 6.96 0.79 -16.62
CA ALA A 63 6.08 0.87 -15.45
C ALA A 63 5.27 2.18 -15.47
N VAL A 64 3.96 2.09 -15.26
CA VAL A 64 3.05 3.25 -15.26
C VAL A 64 3.14 3.97 -13.91
N PRO A 65 3.62 5.23 -13.86
CA PRO A 65 3.71 5.96 -12.61
C PRO A 65 2.33 6.39 -12.13
N LYS A 66 2.16 6.55 -10.81
CA LYS A 66 0.90 7.02 -10.23
C LYS A 66 0.49 8.40 -10.75
N THR A 67 1.46 9.22 -11.15
CA THR A 67 1.25 10.54 -11.76
C THR A 67 0.52 10.46 -13.09
N ALA A 68 0.73 9.40 -13.88
CA ALA A 68 0.02 9.18 -15.13
C ALA A 68 -1.48 8.90 -14.94
N LEU A 69 -1.92 8.60 -13.72
CA LEU A 69 -3.33 8.34 -13.38
C LEU A 69 -4.00 9.55 -12.69
N VAL A 70 -3.37 10.73 -12.68
CA VAL A 70 -3.86 11.92 -11.96
C VAL A 70 -5.08 12.54 -12.64
N ASP A 71 -5.16 12.49 -13.96
CA ASP A 71 -6.29 13.08 -14.71
C ASP A 71 -7.39 12.05 -15.02
N VAL A 72 -7.21 10.80 -14.60
CA VAL A 72 -8.22 9.77 -14.76
C VAL A 72 -9.35 9.96 -13.76
N GLU A 73 -10.59 9.81 -14.23
CA GLU A 73 -11.79 9.83 -13.42
C GLU A 73 -11.68 8.92 -12.19
N ARG A 74 -12.17 9.43 -11.05
CA ARG A 74 -11.93 8.85 -9.73
C ARG A 74 -12.40 7.39 -9.62
N HIS A 75 -13.49 7.05 -10.31
CA HIS A 75 -14.07 5.71 -10.31
C HIS A 75 -13.18 4.70 -11.09
N ALA A 76 -12.57 5.11 -12.19
CA ALA A 76 -11.70 4.27 -13.01
C ALA A 76 -10.29 4.13 -12.40
N ARG A 77 -9.80 5.15 -11.68
CA ARG A 77 -8.45 5.18 -11.11
C ARG A 77 -8.13 3.98 -10.21
N ARG A 78 -9.08 3.53 -9.39
CA ARG A 78 -8.87 2.39 -8.48
C ARG A 78 -8.69 1.08 -9.27
N LYS A 79 -9.48 0.88 -10.32
CA LYS A 79 -9.43 -0.30 -11.19
C LYS A 79 -8.12 -0.33 -11.98
N LEU A 80 -7.71 0.80 -12.56
CA LEU A 80 -6.44 0.90 -13.29
C LEU A 80 -5.24 0.63 -12.41
N LYS A 81 -5.20 1.18 -11.18
CA LYS A 81 -4.12 0.90 -10.23
C LYS A 81 -3.98 -0.58 -9.89
N LEU A 82 -5.09 -1.32 -9.84
CA LEU A 82 -5.06 -2.76 -9.59
C LEU A 82 -4.53 -3.54 -10.79
N LEU A 83 -4.86 -3.11 -12.01
CA LEU A 83 -4.40 -3.75 -13.24
C LEU A 83 -2.91 -3.52 -13.50
N THR A 84 -2.39 -2.35 -13.13
CA THR A 84 -0.96 -2.01 -13.32
C THR A 84 -0.08 -2.45 -12.16
N ARG A 85 -0.65 -3.05 -11.10
CA ARG A 85 0.11 -3.50 -9.94
C ARG A 85 0.58 -4.93 -10.18
N GLU A 86 1.88 -5.15 -9.99
CA GLU A 86 2.45 -6.49 -9.98
C GLU A 86 1.93 -7.30 -8.78
N ARG A 87 1.62 -8.57 -9.03
CA ARG A 87 1.09 -9.52 -8.04
C ARG A 87 2.21 -10.27 -7.37
#